data_AF-A0A1A7X762-F1
#
_entry.id   AF-A0A1A7X762-F1
#
_cell.length_a   1.000
_cell.length_b   1.000
_cell.length_c   1.000
_cell.angle_alpha   90.00
_cell.angle_beta   90.00
_cell.angle_gamma   90.00
#
_symmetry.space_group_name_H-M   'P 1'
#
loop_
_entity.id
_entity.type
_entity.pdbx_description
1 polymer ?
#
loop_
_entity_poly.entity_id
_entity_poly.type
_entity_poly.pdbx_seq_one_letter_code
_entity_poly.pdbx_strand_id
1 'polypeptide(L)'
;MLEKQIELYAAFTNFVCDCSEPVLPMLTFAQKKGNVTFYEWKTGKVPVVVERPVVEEVTPEALTENTIDWGDFGKGTDDVGVNAGITVEDGIDWGISLDPTSEGADAGGIDWGESSVAPVEIEIVDVGTDCPEGVARGEDALSLLDNSQSRSQFIDELMELETFLTQRISEMGEEGDVVAMSQFQLAPSVIQNQTREHIQGMLSQVQDLLGRLTSLRMQHLFMIQASPRYVERVSEMLRQKLKQADILVLKAATMAERRQEALQEQSRLEPCVDLLAGRTRELQKLIEADISKRYHNRPVNLMGVNI
;
A
#
# COMPACT_ATOMS: atom_id res chain seq x y z
N MET A 1 -9.36 -24.80 -13.12
CA MET A 1 -9.36 -25.98 -12.21
C MET A 1 -10.24 -25.67 -11.01
N LEU A 2 -11.53 -25.44 -11.25
CA LEU A 2 -12.55 -25.31 -10.19
C LEU A 2 -13.69 -26.33 -10.39
N GLU A 3 -13.54 -27.24 -11.35
CA GLU A 3 -14.61 -28.14 -11.80
C GLU A 3 -15.14 -29.01 -10.68
N LYS A 4 -14.26 -29.57 -9.84
CA LYS A 4 -14.66 -30.40 -8.69
C LYS A 4 -15.35 -29.57 -7.60
N GLN A 5 -14.91 -28.33 -7.38
CA GLN A 5 -15.50 -27.40 -6.42
C GLN A 5 -16.92 -27.04 -6.84
N ILE A 6 -17.10 -26.70 -8.11
CA ILE A 6 -18.39 -26.36 -8.69
C ILE A 6 -19.31 -27.59 -8.72
N GLU A 7 -18.81 -28.76 -9.10
CA GLU A 7 -19.60 -30.00 -9.13
C GLU A 7 -20.08 -30.40 -7.74
N LEU A 8 -19.20 -30.33 -6.74
CA LEU A 8 -19.57 -30.60 -5.35
C LEU A 8 -20.61 -29.60 -4.84
N TYR A 9 -20.41 -28.30 -5.09
CA TYR A 9 -21.35 -27.27 -4.68
C TYR A 9 -22.72 -27.46 -5.33
N ALA A 10 -22.75 -27.66 -6.65
CA ALA A 10 -23.98 -27.88 -7.40
C ALA A 10 -24.71 -29.15 -6.97
N ALA A 11 -24.00 -30.25 -6.72
CA ALA A 11 -24.61 -31.47 -6.20
C ALA A 11 -25.21 -31.22 -4.81
N PHE A 12 -24.52 -30.46 -3.96
CA PHE A 12 -24.94 -30.20 -2.59
C PHE A 12 -26.16 -29.27 -2.51
N THR A 13 -26.16 -28.16 -3.24
CA THR A 13 -27.30 -27.24 -3.29
C THR A 13 -28.54 -27.91 -3.87
N ASN A 14 -28.37 -28.74 -4.90
CA ASN A 14 -29.47 -29.48 -5.50
C ASN A 14 -30.00 -30.58 -4.56
N PHE A 15 -29.15 -31.22 -3.77
CA PHE A 15 -29.57 -32.23 -2.77
C PHE A 15 -30.27 -31.61 -1.55
N VAL A 16 -29.80 -30.47 -1.04
CA VAL A 16 -30.30 -29.87 0.20
C VAL A 16 -31.50 -28.95 -0.05
N CYS A 17 -31.48 -28.21 -1.15
CA CYS A 17 -32.45 -27.14 -1.43
C CYS A 17 -33.40 -27.46 -2.60
N ASP A 18 -33.24 -28.61 -3.29
CA ASP A 18 -33.94 -28.93 -4.54
C ASP A 18 -33.85 -27.79 -5.58
N CYS A 19 -32.72 -27.06 -5.58
CA CYS A 19 -32.49 -25.93 -6.47
C CYS A 19 -32.26 -26.40 -7.91
N SER A 20 -33.24 -26.15 -8.79
CA SER A 20 -33.12 -26.41 -10.24
C SER A 20 -32.36 -25.32 -11.02
N GLU A 21 -32.03 -24.21 -10.37
CA GLU A 21 -31.36 -23.07 -11.00
C GLU A 21 -29.85 -23.31 -11.15
N PRO A 22 -29.21 -22.74 -12.20
CA PRO A 22 -27.77 -22.87 -12.38
C PRO A 22 -27.03 -22.12 -11.28
N VAL A 23 -26.30 -22.84 -10.44
CA VAL A 23 -25.41 -22.25 -9.43
C VAL A 23 -24.07 -21.83 -10.03
N LEU A 24 -23.48 -20.77 -9.48
CA LEU A 24 -22.18 -20.23 -9.88
C LEU A 24 -22.03 -20.07 -11.41
N PRO A 25 -22.94 -19.33 -12.06
CA PRO A 25 -23.00 -19.28 -13.51
C PRO A 25 -21.75 -18.64 -14.12
N MET A 26 -21.13 -17.64 -13.46
CA MET A 26 -19.91 -17.00 -13.95
C MET A 26 -18.70 -17.93 -13.87
N LEU A 27 -18.52 -18.63 -12.75
CA LEU A 27 -17.43 -19.61 -12.59
C LEU A 27 -17.58 -20.79 -13.54
N THR A 28 -18.81 -21.29 -13.71
CA THR A 28 -19.11 -22.38 -14.63
C THR A 28 -18.80 -21.98 -16.07
N PHE A 29 -19.13 -20.74 -16.45
CA PHE A 29 -18.84 -20.23 -17.78
C PHE A 29 -17.35 -20.00 -18.00
N ALA A 30 -16.67 -19.35 -17.06
CA ALA A 30 -15.22 -19.11 -17.11
C ALA A 30 -14.42 -20.43 -17.12
N GLN A 31 -14.87 -21.47 -16.43
CA GLN A 31 -14.25 -22.80 -16.45
C GLN A 31 -14.40 -23.50 -17.82
N LYS A 32 -15.48 -23.25 -18.56
CA LYS A 32 -15.73 -23.84 -19.88
C LYS A 32 -15.10 -23.05 -21.03
N LYS A 33 -15.21 -21.72 -20.99
CA LYS A 33 -14.82 -20.82 -22.10
C LYS A 33 -13.56 -19.99 -21.82
N GLY A 34 -13.13 -19.87 -20.56
CA GLY A 34 -12.00 -19.02 -20.17
C GLY A 34 -12.38 -17.53 -20.06
N ASN A 35 -11.37 -16.67 -20.05
CA ASN A 35 -11.53 -15.21 -19.98
C ASN A 35 -11.88 -14.64 -21.36
N VAL A 36 -13.15 -14.78 -21.75
CA VAL A 36 -13.70 -14.26 -23.02
C VAL A 36 -14.28 -12.86 -22.85
N THR A 37 -14.81 -12.26 -23.93
CA THR A 37 -15.48 -10.96 -23.89
C THR A 37 -16.77 -11.02 -23.07
N PHE A 38 -17.10 -9.94 -22.37
CA PHE A 38 -18.36 -9.78 -21.65
C PHE A 38 -19.59 -9.92 -22.57
N TYR A 39 -19.46 -9.51 -23.84
CA TYR A 39 -20.46 -9.78 -24.89
C TYR A 39 -20.83 -11.26 -25.00
N GLU A 40 -19.83 -12.14 -25.04
CA GLU A 40 -20.04 -13.58 -25.20
C GLU A 40 -20.72 -14.20 -23.97
N TRP A 41 -20.47 -13.64 -22.79
CA TRP A 41 -21.17 -14.00 -21.57
C TRP A 41 -22.64 -13.58 -21.60
N LYS A 42 -22.95 -12.33 -21.95
CA LYS A 42 -24.33 -11.84 -22.05
C LYS A 42 -25.15 -12.53 -23.13
N THR A 43 -24.56 -12.76 -24.30
CA THR A 43 -25.30 -13.21 -25.49
C THR A 43 -25.16 -14.71 -25.77
N GLY A 44 -24.18 -15.37 -25.15
CA GLY A 44 -23.83 -16.76 -25.44
C GLY A 44 -23.13 -16.98 -26.80
N LYS A 45 -23.01 -15.95 -27.64
CA LYS A 45 -22.43 -15.99 -28.98
C LYS A 45 -21.06 -15.31 -29.02
N VAL A 46 -20.11 -15.89 -29.76
CA VAL A 46 -18.80 -15.28 -29.98
C VAL A 46 -18.98 -14.03 -30.85
N PRO A 47 -18.45 -12.85 -30.46
CA PRO A 47 -18.53 -11.66 -31.29
C PRO A 47 -17.72 -11.82 -32.57
N VAL A 48 -18.25 -11.30 -33.68
CA VAL A 48 -17.60 -11.27 -34.99
C VAL A 48 -16.51 -10.19 -35.04
N VAL A 49 -16.73 -9.07 -34.35
CA VAL A 49 -15.80 -7.95 -34.23
C VAL A 49 -15.75 -7.47 -32.78
N VAL A 50 -14.54 -7.24 -32.26
CA VAL A 50 -14.31 -6.68 -30.92
C VAL A 50 -13.64 -5.33 -31.07
N GLU A 51 -14.38 -4.27 -30.75
CA GLU A 51 -13.88 -2.90 -30.74
C GLU A 51 -13.49 -2.53 -29.30
N ARG A 52 -12.23 -2.78 -28.95
CA ARG A 52 -11.72 -2.45 -27.61
C ARG A 52 -11.59 -0.94 -27.45
N PRO A 53 -11.96 -0.38 -26.28
CA PRO A 53 -11.68 1.02 -26.00
C PRO A 53 -10.18 1.27 -26.10
N VAL A 54 -9.79 2.12 -27.04
CA VAL A 54 -8.39 2.53 -27.20
C VAL A 54 -8.08 3.42 -26.01
N VAL A 55 -7.20 2.95 -25.12
CA VAL A 55 -6.53 3.85 -24.17
C VAL A 55 -5.66 4.74 -25.05
N GLU A 56 -6.06 6.00 -25.24
CA GLU A 56 -5.20 6.98 -25.90
C GLU A 56 -3.87 7.02 -25.14
N GLU A 57 -2.83 6.44 -25.74
CA GLU A 57 -1.46 6.65 -25.30
C GLU A 57 -1.19 8.14 -25.47
N VAL A 58 -1.25 8.88 -24.38
CA VAL A 58 -0.79 10.26 -24.36
C VAL A 58 0.72 10.19 -24.61
N THR A 59 1.12 10.42 -25.86
CA THR A 59 2.52 10.60 -26.23
C THR A 59 3.12 11.70 -25.35
N PRO A 60 4.28 11.49 -24.71
CA PRO A 60 4.93 12.52 -23.91
C PRO A 60 5.66 13.50 -24.84
N GLU A 61 4.94 14.11 -25.79
CA GLU A 61 5.46 15.18 -26.64
C GLU A 61 4.98 16.54 -26.12
N ALA A 62 5.48 16.90 -24.93
CA ALA A 62 5.54 18.30 -24.47
C ALA A 62 6.51 18.44 -23.29
N LEU A 63 7.75 17.95 -23.44
CA LEU A 63 8.87 18.53 -22.70
C LEU A 63 9.28 19.84 -23.38
N THR A 64 8.38 20.83 -23.42
CA THR A 64 8.82 22.21 -23.64
C THR A 64 9.41 22.70 -22.33
N GLU A 65 10.71 22.49 -22.18
CA GLU A 65 11.68 23.57 -21.97
C GLU A 65 11.20 24.76 -21.10
N ASN A 66 10.62 24.49 -19.94
CA ASN A 66 10.52 25.48 -18.88
C ASN A 66 11.82 25.43 -18.07
N THR A 67 12.85 26.07 -18.64
CA THR A 67 14.02 26.57 -17.94
C THR A 67 13.53 27.31 -16.69
N ILE A 68 13.64 26.68 -15.53
CA ILE A 68 13.41 27.33 -14.25
C ILE A 68 14.55 28.33 -14.07
N ASP A 69 14.24 29.61 -14.22
CA ASP A 69 15.09 30.76 -13.93
C ASP A 69 15.35 30.82 -12.42
N TRP A 70 16.47 30.23 -12.00
CA TRP A 70 16.98 30.38 -10.63
C TRP A 70 17.70 31.72 -10.55
N GLY A 71 16.94 32.76 -10.20
CA GLY A 71 17.38 34.14 -10.15
C GLY A 71 18.79 34.37 -9.59
N ASP A 72 19.45 35.35 -10.20
CA ASP A 72 20.72 35.97 -9.86
C ASP A 72 20.97 36.07 -8.34
N PHE A 73 21.87 35.23 -7.82
CA PHE A 73 22.42 35.39 -6.48
C PHE A 73 23.35 36.60 -6.48
N GLY A 74 22.73 37.77 -6.27
CA GLY A 74 23.36 39.07 -6.18
C GLY A 74 24.55 39.06 -5.23
N LYS A 75 25.70 39.42 -5.80
CA LYS A 75 26.97 39.68 -5.11
C LYS A 75 27.07 41.17 -4.79
N GLY A 76 27.25 41.50 -3.51
CA GLY A 76 27.64 42.82 -2.99
C GLY A 76 26.76 43.22 -1.80
N THR A 77 27.24 43.71 -0.66
CA THR A 77 28.55 44.24 -0.23
C THR A 77 28.50 44.31 1.31
N ASP A 78 29.66 44.22 1.94
CA ASP A 78 29.88 44.50 3.37
C ASP A 78 29.28 45.85 3.82
N ASP A 79 28.64 45.91 5.00
CA ASP A 79 29.23 46.48 6.24
C ASP A 79 28.17 46.93 7.29
N VAL A 80 28.53 46.70 8.57
CA VAL A 80 28.03 47.26 9.85
C VAL A 80 26.58 47.02 10.34
N GLY A 81 26.45 46.39 11.52
CA GLY A 81 25.31 46.63 12.42
C GLY A 81 25.01 45.59 13.51
N VAL A 82 25.79 45.61 14.59
CA VAL A 82 25.69 44.78 15.80
C VAL A 82 24.31 44.85 16.48
N ASN A 83 23.67 43.72 16.81
CA ASN A 83 23.19 43.41 18.18
C ASN A 83 22.79 41.94 18.37
N ALA A 84 23.05 41.46 19.59
CA ALA A 84 23.00 40.08 20.05
C ALA A 84 21.58 39.47 20.14
N GLY A 85 21.54 38.15 19.91
CA GLY A 85 20.39 37.30 20.22
C GLY A 85 20.54 35.94 19.55
N ILE A 86 21.50 35.11 20.00
CA ILE A 86 21.58 33.71 19.60
C ILE A 86 20.42 32.98 20.31
N THR A 87 19.28 32.88 19.63
CA THR A 87 18.28 31.84 19.90
C THR A 87 18.69 30.63 19.07
N VAL A 88 19.16 29.57 19.73
CA VAL A 88 19.23 28.24 19.13
C VAL A 88 17.79 27.73 19.05
N GLU A 89 17.08 28.18 18.03
CA GLU A 89 15.93 27.48 17.51
C GLU A 89 16.44 26.49 16.47
N ASP A 90 16.90 25.34 16.95
CA ASP A 90 17.22 24.18 16.11
C ASP A 90 15.90 23.53 15.66
N GLY A 91 15.15 24.30 14.87
CA GLY A 91 14.10 23.82 14.00
C GLY A 91 14.66 23.83 12.59
N ILE A 92 15.49 22.85 12.26
CA ILE A 92 15.79 22.59 10.85
C ILE A 92 14.47 22.20 10.22
N ASP A 93 13.83 23.15 9.54
CA ASP A 93 12.71 22.89 8.65
C ASP A 93 13.23 22.06 7.48
N TRP A 94 13.04 20.75 7.57
CA TRP A 94 13.55 19.80 6.60
C TRP A 94 12.83 19.85 5.25
N GLY A 95 11.83 20.74 5.07
CA GLY A 95 11.02 20.80 3.85
C GLY A 95 10.29 19.49 3.56
N ILE A 96 10.17 18.64 4.58
CA ILE A 96 9.37 17.43 4.57
C ILE A 96 8.25 17.72 5.57
N SER A 97 7.11 18.23 5.09
CA SER A 97 5.86 18.06 5.82
C SER A 97 5.57 16.56 5.89
N LEU A 98 6.10 15.92 6.92
CA LEU A 98 5.49 14.76 7.51
C LEU A 98 4.40 15.32 8.42
N ASP A 99 3.16 15.27 7.94
CA ASP A 99 2.00 15.48 8.80
C ASP A 99 2.12 14.58 10.04
N PRO A 100 1.80 15.09 11.24
CA PRO A 100 1.88 14.31 12.46
C PRO A 100 0.67 13.37 12.55
N THR A 101 0.85 12.10 12.25
CA THR A 101 0.07 11.05 12.93
C THR A 101 0.92 10.46 14.04
N SER A 102 0.70 10.99 15.24
CA SER A 102 1.20 10.49 16.51
C SER A 102 0.91 9.00 16.67
N GLU A 103 1.90 8.28 17.20
CA GLU A 103 1.87 6.85 17.46
C GLU A 103 0.69 6.41 18.33
N GLY A 104 0.03 5.33 17.90
CA GLY A 104 -1.02 4.65 18.67
C GLY A 104 -1.68 3.51 17.89
N ALA A 105 -0.97 2.38 17.80
CA ALA A 105 -1.46 1.05 17.41
C ALA A 105 -1.98 0.85 15.96
N ASP A 106 -1.24 0.02 15.22
CA ASP A 106 -1.75 -0.89 14.18
C ASP A 106 -2.63 -0.27 13.07
N ALA A 107 -2.04 0.49 12.15
CA ALA A 107 -2.71 0.89 10.90
C ALA A 107 -1.71 1.26 9.79
N GLY A 108 -1.03 0.24 9.25
CA GLY A 108 -0.41 0.30 7.91
C GLY A 108 -1.42 0.01 6.79
N GLY A 109 -2.72 0.15 7.06
CA GLY A 109 -3.79 -0.02 6.10
C GLY A 109 -4.13 1.32 5.50
N ILE A 110 -3.80 1.52 4.24
CA ILE A 110 -4.33 2.67 3.50
C ILE A 110 -5.83 2.41 3.33
N ASP A 111 -6.64 3.13 4.09
CA ASP A 111 -8.09 3.13 3.96
C ASP A 111 -8.49 3.78 2.64
N TRP A 112 -8.96 2.94 1.72
CA TRP A 112 -9.54 3.35 0.44
C TRP A 112 -11.03 2.95 0.36
N GLY A 113 -11.72 2.91 1.51
CA GLY A 113 -12.99 2.22 1.66
C GLY A 113 -14.06 2.95 2.46
N GLU A 114 -14.23 4.27 2.33
CA GLU A 114 -15.53 4.89 2.65
C GLU A 114 -15.72 6.21 1.89
N SER A 115 -16.40 6.16 0.74
CA SER A 115 -17.11 7.33 0.24
C SER A 115 -18.54 7.20 0.75
N SER A 116 -18.88 8.00 1.76
CA SER A 116 -20.24 8.23 2.21
C SER A 116 -21.17 8.32 1.00
N VAL A 117 -22.15 7.42 0.95
CA VAL A 117 -23.19 7.36 -0.08
C VAL A 117 -24.05 8.61 0.04
N ALA A 118 -23.64 9.68 -0.64
CA ALA A 118 -24.58 10.64 -1.17
C ALA A 118 -25.21 9.98 -2.41
N PRO A 119 -26.54 9.84 -2.51
CA PRO A 119 -27.17 9.30 -3.69
C PRO A 119 -27.03 10.33 -4.80
N VAL A 120 -25.95 10.25 -5.57
CA VAL A 120 -25.93 10.82 -6.90
C VAL A 120 -26.80 9.89 -7.73
N GLU A 121 -28.04 10.30 -7.97
CA GLU A 121 -28.89 9.76 -9.03
C GLU A 121 -28.15 10.01 -10.35
N ILE A 122 -27.22 9.12 -10.70
CA ILE A 122 -26.68 9.02 -12.04
C ILE A 122 -27.79 8.33 -12.82
N GLU A 123 -28.63 9.14 -13.45
CA GLU A 123 -29.54 8.70 -14.49
C GLU A 123 -28.67 8.08 -15.60
N ILE A 124 -28.53 6.74 -15.57
CA ILE A 124 -27.96 5.98 -16.67
C ILE A 124 -28.96 6.18 -17.80
N VAL A 125 -28.71 7.20 -18.62
CA VAL A 125 -29.37 7.35 -19.91
C VAL A 125 -28.95 6.10 -20.68
N ASP A 126 -29.84 5.11 -20.67
CA ASP A 126 -29.80 3.95 -21.54
C ASP A 126 -29.94 4.49 -22.96
N VAL A 127 -28.82 4.96 -23.50
CA VAL A 127 -28.66 5.17 -24.93
C VAL A 127 -28.64 3.77 -25.48
N GLY A 128 -29.85 3.26 -25.77
CA GLY A 128 -30.09 2.09 -26.58
C GLY A 128 -29.28 2.23 -27.84
N THR A 129 -28.07 1.69 -27.80
CA THR A 129 -27.21 1.59 -28.95
C THR A 129 -27.72 0.36 -29.66
N ASP A 130 -28.41 0.59 -30.77
CA ASP A 130 -28.63 -0.40 -31.82
C ASP A 130 -27.25 -0.89 -32.30
N CYS A 131 -26.63 -1.73 -31.48
CA CYS A 131 -25.38 -2.40 -31.82
C CYS A 131 -25.74 -3.48 -32.84
N PRO A 132 -25.14 -3.47 -34.03
CA PRO A 132 -25.35 -4.55 -35.00
C PRO A 132 -25.00 -5.89 -34.34
N GLU A 133 -25.85 -6.88 -34.57
CA GLU A 133 -25.69 -8.22 -33.99
C GLU A 133 -24.27 -8.75 -34.28
N GLY A 134 -23.53 -9.12 -33.24
CA GLY A 134 -22.18 -9.66 -33.34
C GLY A 134 -21.02 -8.67 -33.18
N VAL A 135 -21.24 -7.39 -32.84
CA VAL A 135 -20.14 -6.45 -32.53
C VAL A 135 -20.10 -6.14 -31.04
N ALA A 136 -18.98 -6.46 -30.38
CA ALA A 136 -18.73 -6.10 -28.99
C ALA A 136 -18.08 -4.72 -28.93
N ARG A 137 -18.77 -3.74 -28.30
CA ARG A 137 -18.32 -2.35 -28.14
C ARG A 137 -18.37 -1.92 -26.67
N GLY A 138 -17.53 -0.96 -26.29
CA GLY A 138 -17.53 -0.38 -24.94
C GLY A 138 -17.27 -1.45 -23.87
N GLU A 139 -18.16 -1.54 -22.88
CA GLU A 139 -18.06 -2.53 -21.79
C GLU A 139 -18.19 -3.98 -22.26
N ASP A 140 -18.97 -4.23 -23.32
CA ASP A 140 -19.17 -5.56 -23.89
C ASP A 140 -17.89 -6.08 -24.59
N ALA A 141 -17.00 -5.17 -25.00
CA ALA A 141 -15.70 -5.50 -25.60
C ALA A 141 -14.62 -5.89 -24.58
N LEU A 142 -14.84 -5.58 -23.29
CA LEU A 142 -13.91 -5.93 -22.22
C LEU A 142 -13.94 -7.44 -21.95
N SER A 143 -12.82 -8.00 -21.48
CA SER A 143 -12.80 -9.38 -21.02
C SER A 143 -13.60 -9.53 -19.72
N LEU A 144 -14.02 -10.76 -19.38
CA LEU A 144 -14.76 -11.07 -18.15
C LEU A 144 -14.10 -10.51 -16.88
N LEU A 145 -12.78 -10.61 -16.76
CA LEU A 145 -12.07 -10.12 -15.58
C LEU A 145 -11.72 -8.62 -15.65
N ASP A 146 -11.80 -8.02 -16.85
CA ASP A 146 -11.53 -6.60 -17.05
C ASP A 146 -12.76 -5.77 -16.69
N ASN A 147 -13.94 -6.24 -17.11
CA ASN A 147 -15.22 -5.64 -16.76
C ASN A 147 -15.46 -5.76 -15.25
N SER A 148 -15.76 -4.62 -14.60
CA SER A 148 -15.92 -4.55 -13.14
C SER A 148 -17.09 -5.38 -12.63
N GLN A 149 -18.21 -5.41 -13.36
CA GLN A 149 -19.41 -6.15 -12.98
C GLN A 149 -19.14 -7.65 -12.99
N SER A 150 -18.64 -8.20 -14.10
CA SER A 150 -18.37 -9.64 -14.19
C SER A 150 -17.21 -10.06 -13.28
N ARG A 151 -16.22 -9.18 -13.06
CA ARG A 151 -15.16 -9.44 -12.08
C ARG A 151 -15.71 -9.53 -10.66
N SER A 152 -16.57 -8.60 -10.24
CA SER A 152 -17.20 -8.66 -8.92
C SER A 152 -18.00 -9.94 -8.76
N GLN A 153 -18.85 -10.28 -9.75
CA GLN A 153 -19.60 -11.54 -9.72
C GLN A 153 -18.69 -12.77 -9.65
N PHE A 154 -17.58 -12.79 -10.39
CA PHE A 154 -16.61 -13.87 -10.34
C PHE A 154 -15.98 -14.00 -8.94
N ILE A 155 -15.67 -12.88 -8.27
CA ILE A 155 -15.12 -12.88 -6.91
C ILE A 155 -16.19 -13.33 -5.92
N ASP A 156 -17.42 -12.82 -6.02
CA ASP A 156 -18.53 -13.18 -5.13
C ASP A 156 -18.82 -14.68 -5.18
N GLU A 157 -18.87 -15.27 -6.39
CA GLU A 157 -19.05 -16.71 -6.57
C GLU A 157 -17.87 -17.54 -6.03
N LEU A 158 -16.63 -17.00 -6.03
CA LEU A 158 -15.50 -17.64 -5.36
C LEU A 158 -15.59 -17.56 -3.83
N MET A 159 -16.04 -16.43 -3.28
CA MET A 159 -16.27 -16.25 -1.85
C MET A 159 -17.41 -17.16 -1.37
N GLU A 160 -18.43 -17.38 -2.20
CA GLU A 160 -19.50 -18.35 -1.96
C GLU A 160 -18.95 -19.78 -1.86
N LEU A 161 -18.10 -20.20 -2.80
CA LEU A 161 -17.40 -21.48 -2.73
C LEU A 161 -16.49 -21.60 -1.50
N GLU A 162 -15.75 -20.53 -1.15
CA GLU A 162 -14.90 -20.51 0.03
C GLU A 162 -15.73 -20.74 1.30
N THR A 163 -16.85 -20.02 1.42
CA THR A 163 -17.76 -20.10 2.57
C THR A 163 -18.36 -21.50 2.67
N PHE A 164 -18.84 -22.05 1.55
CA PHE A 164 -19.37 -23.41 1.49
C PHE A 164 -18.33 -24.46 1.92
N LEU A 165 -17.11 -24.40 1.38
CA LEU A 165 -16.07 -25.38 1.70
C LEU A 165 -15.59 -25.24 3.15
N THR A 166 -15.51 -24.01 3.69
CA THR A 166 -15.16 -23.74 5.08
C THR A 166 -16.21 -24.31 6.05
N GLN A 167 -17.49 -24.05 5.74
CA GLN A 167 -18.62 -24.64 6.45
C GLN A 167 -18.53 -26.16 6.42
N ARG A 168 -18.26 -26.75 5.24
CA ARG A 168 -18.20 -28.20 5.08
C ARG A 168 -17.08 -28.86 5.88
N ILE A 169 -15.89 -28.24 5.95
CA ILE A 169 -14.78 -28.73 6.78
C ILE A 169 -15.15 -28.71 8.27
N SER A 170 -15.91 -27.71 8.69
CA SER A 170 -16.34 -27.53 10.08
C SER A 170 -17.36 -28.62 10.46
N GLU A 171 -18.36 -28.87 9.61
CA GLU A 171 -19.35 -29.95 9.78
C GLU A 171 -18.71 -31.35 9.87
N MET A 172 -17.67 -31.61 9.07
CA MET A 172 -16.93 -32.89 9.10
C MET A 172 -15.99 -33.03 10.30
N GLY A 173 -15.82 -31.98 11.11
CA GLY A 173 -14.90 -31.96 12.25
C GLY A 173 -15.55 -32.08 13.62
N GLU A 174 -16.88 -31.95 13.71
CA GLU A 174 -17.62 -32.02 14.97
C GLU A 174 -18.05 -33.46 15.31
N GLU A 175 -18.22 -33.78 16.61
CA GLU A 175 -18.61 -35.10 17.14
C GLU A 175 -19.99 -35.60 16.65
N GLY A 176 -20.68 -34.82 15.81
CA GLY A 176 -21.92 -35.16 15.10
C GLY A 176 -21.74 -35.99 13.81
N ASP A 177 -20.53 -36.43 13.49
CA ASP A 177 -20.19 -37.17 12.26
C ASP A 177 -21.17 -38.32 11.97
N VAL A 178 -21.56 -39.12 12.96
CA VAL A 178 -22.46 -40.28 12.73
C VAL A 178 -23.89 -39.85 12.35
N VAL A 179 -24.42 -38.77 12.93
CA VAL A 179 -25.78 -38.27 12.65
C VAL A 179 -25.79 -37.44 11.37
N ALA A 180 -24.72 -36.69 11.08
CA ALA A 180 -24.53 -36.01 9.81
C ALA A 180 -24.40 -37.01 8.65
N MET A 181 -23.61 -38.06 8.80
CA MET A 181 -23.47 -39.13 7.81
C MET A 181 -24.81 -39.85 7.54
N SER A 182 -25.67 -39.95 8.56
CA SER A 182 -27.03 -40.49 8.36
C SER A 182 -27.92 -39.61 7.47
N GLN A 183 -27.72 -38.29 7.47
CA GLN A 183 -28.53 -37.36 6.65
C GLN A 183 -28.14 -37.41 5.16
N PHE A 184 -26.89 -37.75 4.86
CA PHE A 184 -26.37 -37.83 3.49
C PHE A 184 -26.44 -39.23 2.86
N GLN A 185 -27.12 -40.21 3.48
CA GLN A 185 -27.21 -41.57 2.92
C GLN A 185 -27.89 -41.64 1.55
N LEU A 186 -28.79 -40.70 1.25
CA LEU A 186 -29.44 -40.56 -0.06
C LEU A 186 -28.74 -39.55 -0.98
N ALA A 187 -27.65 -38.93 -0.52
CA ALA A 187 -26.91 -37.95 -1.29
C ALA A 187 -26.14 -38.61 -2.46
N PRO A 188 -25.92 -37.90 -3.57
CA PRO A 188 -25.07 -38.38 -4.65
C PRO A 188 -23.65 -38.78 -4.17
N SER A 189 -23.00 -39.69 -4.90
CA SER A 189 -21.64 -40.16 -4.57
C SER A 189 -20.61 -39.04 -4.52
N VAL A 190 -20.84 -37.96 -5.27
CA VAL A 190 -20.00 -36.75 -5.24
C VAL A 190 -19.99 -36.09 -3.86
N ILE A 191 -21.08 -36.21 -3.09
CA ILE A 191 -21.17 -35.70 -1.71
C ILE A 191 -20.67 -36.73 -0.70
N GLN A 192 -21.01 -38.01 -0.89
CA GLN A 192 -20.67 -39.08 0.04
C GLN A 192 -19.17 -39.43 0.05
N ASN A 193 -18.53 -39.46 -1.12
CA ASN A 193 -17.14 -39.91 -1.26
C ASN A 193 -16.13 -38.78 -1.01
N GLN A 194 -16.38 -37.95 0.00
CA GLN A 194 -15.52 -36.82 0.35
C GLN A 194 -14.80 -37.07 1.67
N THR A 195 -13.50 -36.81 1.70
CA THR A 195 -12.72 -36.78 2.95
C THR A 195 -12.44 -35.34 3.35
N ARG A 196 -12.24 -35.12 4.65
CA ARG A 196 -11.97 -33.77 5.17
C ARG A 196 -10.71 -33.16 4.52
N GLU A 197 -9.68 -33.97 4.32
CA GLU A 197 -8.43 -33.55 3.68
C GLU A 197 -8.65 -33.16 2.21
N HIS A 198 -9.56 -33.85 1.51
CA HIS A 198 -9.91 -33.50 0.13
C HIS A 198 -10.59 -32.13 0.06
N ILE A 199 -11.59 -31.88 0.91
CA ILE A 199 -12.28 -30.60 0.98
C ILE A 199 -11.32 -29.47 1.39
N GLN A 200 -10.38 -29.74 2.30
CA GLN A 200 -9.33 -28.79 2.65
C GLN A 200 -8.39 -28.48 1.46
N GLY A 201 -8.06 -29.48 0.66
CA GLY A 201 -7.33 -29.31 -0.59
C GLY A 201 -8.11 -28.49 -1.64
N MET A 202 -9.44 -28.62 -1.68
CA MET A 202 -10.31 -27.82 -2.53
C MET A 202 -10.41 -26.37 -2.06
N LEU A 203 -10.56 -26.16 -0.74
CA LEU A 203 -10.61 -24.83 -0.12
C LEU A 203 -9.31 -24.05 -0.35
N SER A 204 -8.15 -24.68 -0.15
CA SER A 204 -6.87 -24.01 -0.36
C SER A 204 -6.66 -23.52 -1.80
N GLN A 205 -7.18 -24.24 -2.80
CA GLN A 205 -7.17 -23.78 -4.19
C GLN A 205 -8.05 -22.55 -4.42
N VAL A 206 -9.24 -22.50 -3.81
CA VAL A 206 -10.15 -21.36 -3.90
C VAL A 206 -9.53 -20.15 -3.20
N GLN A 207 -8.94 -20.34 -2.02
CA GLN A 207 -8.27 -19.29 -1.25
C GLN A 207 -7.04 -18.74 -1.96
N ASP A 208 -6.20 -19.58 -2.59
CA ASP A 208 -5.08 -19.12 -3.41
C ASP A 208 -5.57 -18.25 -4.58
N LEU A 209 -6.63 -18.69 -5.26
CA LEU A 209 -7.21 -17.93 -6.37
C LEU A 209 -7.78 -16.59 -5.92
N LEU A 210 -8.56 -16.58 -4.83
CA LEU A 210 -9.08 -15.37 -4.21
C LEU A 210 -7.94 -14.42 -3.81
N GLY A 211 -6.95 -14.90 -3.06
CA GLY A 211 -5.82 -14.09 -2.62
C GLY A 211 -5.03 -13.47 -3.78
N ARG A 212 -4.92 -14.16 -4.92
CA ARG A 212 -4.29 -13.62 -6.13
C ARG A 212 -5.13 -12.52 -6.78
N LEU A 213 -6.46 -12.69 -6.83
CA LEU A 213 -7.39 -11.74 -7.46
C LEU A 213 -7.69 -10.52 -6.59
N THR A 214 -7.67 -10.67 -5.27
CA THR A 214 -7.98 -9.61 -4.30
C THR A 214 -6.74 -8.95 -3.69
N SER A 215 -5.53 -9.38 -4.08
CA SER A 215 -4.30 -8.74 -3.63
C SER A 215 -4.28 -7.24 -3.97
N LEU A 216 -3.69 -6.44 -3.08
CA LEU A 216 -3.54 -4.99 -3.28
C LEU A 216 -2.89 -4.66 -4.63
N ARG A 217 -1.88 -5.44 -5.03
CA ARG A 217 -1.25 -5.31 -6.35
C ARG A 217 -2.26 -5.50 -7.48
N MET A 218 -3.11 -6.51 -7.40
CA MET A 218 -4.12 -6.77 -8.42
C MET A 218 -5.17 -5.66 -8.45
N GLN A 219 -5.62 -5.17 -7.29
CA GLN A 219 -6.52 -4.02 -7.18
C GLN A 219 -5.92 -2.78 -7.87
N HIS A 220 -4.63 -2.48 -7.65
CA HIS A 220 -3.93 -1.40 -8.34
C HIS A 220 -3.88 -1.61 -9.86
N LEU A 221 -3.65 -2.84 -10.34
CA LEU A 221 -3.67 -3.15 -11.77
C LEU A 221 -5.07 -2.90 -12.38
N PHE A 222 -6.13 -3.31 -11.69
CA PHE A 222 -7.50 -3.01 -12.14
C PHE A 222 -7.78 -1.51 -12.15
N MET A 223 -7.30 -0.75 -11.17
CA MET A 223 -7.46 0.72 -11.15
C MET A 223 -6.67 1.41 -12.27
N ILE A 224 -5.45 0.94 -12.55
CA ILE A 224 -4.62 1.41 -13.67
C ILE A 224 -5.33 1.19 -15.00
N GLN A 225 -5.95 0.02 -15.16
CA GLN A 225 -6.68 -0.33 -16.38
C GLN A 225 -8.00 0.43 -16.52
N ALA A 226 -8.74 0.61 -15.43
CA ALA A 226 -10.07 1.22 -15.45
C ALA A 226 -10.05 2.75 -15.51
N SER A 227 -8.98 3.41 -15.02
CA SER A 227 -8.96 4.86 -14.86
C SER A 227 -7.62 5.49 -15.27
N PRO A 228 -7.57 6.22 -16.40
CA PRO A 228 -6.39 6.99 -16.79
C PRO A 228 -5.95 8.02 -15.73
N ARG A 229 -6.91 8.64 -15.03
CA ARG A 229 -6.62 9.61 -13.95
C ARG A 229 -5.89 8.96 -12.77
N TYR A 230 -6.16 7.68 -12.51
CA TYR A 230 -5.42 6.94 -11.50
C TYR A 230 -3.94 6.77 -11.91
N VAL A 231 -3.69 6.46 -13.18
CA VAL A 231 -2.33 6.37 -13.74
C VAL A 231 -1.60 7.71 -13.63
N GLU A 232 -2.25 8.82 -13.99
CA GLU A 232 -1.69 10.16 -13.84
C GLU A 232 -1.26 10.43 -12.39
N ARG A 233 -2.16 10.22 -11.42
CA ARG A 233 -1.88 10.44 -9.99
C ARG A 233 -0.75 9.56 -9.47
N VAL A 234 -0.75 8.27 -9.81
CA VAL A 234 0.32 7.34 -9.41
C VAL A 234 1.65 7.76 -10.04
N SER A 235 1.63 8.19 -11.30
CA SER A 235 2.84 8.66 -11.98
C SER A 235 3.40 9.95 -11.37
N GLU A 236 2.54 10.88 -10.94
CA GLU A 236 2.95 12.11 -10.24
C GLU A 236 3.54 11.79 -8.87
N MET A 237 2.87 10.94 -8.09
CA MET A 237 3.37 10.46 -6.80
C MET A 237 4.74 9.81 -6.94
N LEU A 238 4.92 8.95 -7.95
CA LEU A 238 6.21 8.30 -8.20
C LEU A 238 7.31 9.32 -8.56
N ARG A 239 7.00 10.31 -9.41
CA ARG A 239 7.94 11.39 -9.73
C ARG A 239 8.31 12.20 -8.49
N GLN A 240 7.36 12.49 -7.61
CA GLN A 240 7.62 13.19 -6.36
C GLN A 240 8.52 12.37 -5.43
N LYS A 241 8.27 11.07 -5.28
CA LYS A 241 9.10 10.18 -4.47
C LYS A 241 10.52 10.04 -5.00
N LEU A 242 10.70 9.97 -6.32
CA LEU A 242 12.02 9.99 -6.95
C LEU A 242 12.78 11.29 -6.67
N LYS A 243 12.13 12.45 -6.85
CA LYS A 243 12.73 13.74 -6.50
C LYS A 243 13.13 13.81 -5.02
N GLN A 244 12.29 13.31 -4.12
CA GLN A 244 12.60 13.23 -2.69
C GLN A 244 13.82 12.33 -2.44
N ALA A 245 13.91 11.17 -3.09
CA ALA A 245 15.05 10.27 -2.96
C ALA A 245 16.36 10.94 -3.42
N ASP A 246 16.35 11.63 -4.56
CA ASP A 246 17.53 12.35 -5.08
C ASP A 246 17.99 13.44 -4.10
N ILE A 247 17.05 14.22 -3.56
CA ILE A 247 17.34 15.24 -2.54
C ILE A 247 17.95 14.60 -1.28
N LEU A 248 17.41 13.48 -0.82
CA LEU A 248 17.92 12.79 0.37
C LEU A 248 19.33 12.23 0.16
N VAL A 249 19.65 11.74 -1.05
CA VAL A 249 21.01 11.29 -1.40
C VAL A 249 22.00 12.46 -1.37
N LEU A 250 21.65 13.60 -1.97
CA LEU A 250 22.49 14.80 -1.93
C LEU A 250 22.67 15.30 -0.49
N LYS A 251 21.59 15.36 0.30
CA LYS A 251 21.66 15.75 1.71
C LYS A 251 22.56 14.81 2.52
N ALA A 252 22.46 13.49 2.31
CA ALA A 252 23.31 12.52 2.98
C ALA A 252 24.81 12.77 2.72
N ALA A 253 25.18 13.11 1.48
CA ALA A 253 26.55 13.47 1.13
C ALA A 253 27.01 14.74 1.88
N THR A 254 26.20 15.81 1.86
CA THR A 254 26.55 17.06 2.57
C THR A 254 26.66 16.86 4.09
N MET A 255 25.84 16.00 4.68
CA MET A 255 25.91 15.67 6.11
C MET A 255 27.18 14.87 6.46
N ALA A 256 27.65 14.02 5.55
CA ALA A 256 28.91 13.32 5.73
C ALA A 256 30.10 14.29 5.71
N GLU A 257 30.09 15.29 4.82
CA GLU A 257 31.10 16.35 4.77
C GLU A 257 31.08 17.20 6.05
N ARG A 258 29.92 17.71 6.46
CA ARG A 258 29.77 18.48 7.71
C ARG A 258 30.22 17.70 8.94
N ARG A 259 29.92 16.40 9.00
CA ARG A 259 30.41 15.52 10.06
C ARG A 259 31.94 15.48 10.07
N GLN A 260 32.56 15.38 8.89
CA GLN A 260 34.01 15.33 8.77
C GLN A 260 34.66 16.66 9.19
N GLU A 261 34.06 17.79 8.84
CA GLU A 261 34.48 19.13 9.28
C GLU A 261 34.37 19.27 10.80
N ALA A 262 33.23 18.90 11.38
CA ALA A 262 33.01 18.96 12.83
C ALA A 262 34.03 18.09 13.61
N LEU A 263 34.38 16.91 13.09
CA LEU A 263 35.41 16.06 13.68
C LEU A 263 36.80 16.70 13.60
N GLN A 264 37.12 17.37 12.48
CA GLN A 264 38.38 18.09 12.34
C GLN A 264 38.44 19.28 13.31
N GLU A 265 37.36 20.05 13.43
CA GLU A 265 37.28 21.16 14.39
C GLU A 265 37.39 20.67 15.83
N GLN A 266 36.71 19.58 16.19
CA GLN A 266 36.83 18.94 17.49
C GLN A 266 38.29 18.58 17.79
N SER A 267 38.97 17.88 16.85
CA SER A 267 40.37 17.49 17.02
C SER A 267 41.33 18.68 17.17
N ARG A 268 41.01 19.82 16.54
CA ARG A 268 41.80 21.05 16.66
C ARG A 268 41.60 21.73 18.02
N LEU A 269 40.39 21.71 18.55
CA LEU A 269 40.03 22.41 19.78
C LEU A 269 40.37 21.62 21.05
N GLU A 270 40.31 20.29 20.98
CA GLU A 270 40.63 19.37 22.08
C GLU A 270 41.93 19.70 22.83
N PRO A 271 43.11 19.88 22.17
CA PRO A 271 44.35 20.20 22.89
C PRO A 271 44.32 21.58 23.56
N CYS A 272 43.57 22.53 23.01
CA CYS A 272 43.44 23.87 23.58
C CYS A 272 42.57 23.82 24.86
N VAL A 273 41.49 23.03 24.84
CA VAL A 273 40.64 22.76 26.00
C VAL A 273 41.44 22.05 27.10
N ASP A 274 42.23 21.04 26.75
CA ASP A 274 43.09 20.32 27.71
C ASP A 274 44.12 21.24 28.38
N LEU A 275 44.75 22.12 27.60
CA LEU A 275 45.71 23.10 28.12
C LEU A 275 45.03 24.08 29.08
N LEU A 276 43.87 24.62 28.70
CA LEU A 276 43.10 25.53 29.55
C LEU A 276 42.62 24.85 30.83
N ALA A 277 42.17 23.59 30.76
CA ALA A 277 41.81 22.80 31.93
C ALA A 277 43.01 22.59 32.87
N GLY A 278 44.19 22.28 32.31
CA GLY A 278 45.44 22.18 33.05
C GLY A 278 45.80 23.48 33.79
N ARG A 279 45.81 24.61 33.08
CA ARG A 279 46.08 25.94 33.66
C ARG A 279 45.07 26.35 34.71
N THR A 280 43.80 26.04 34.50
CA THR A 280 42.74 26.36 35.47
C THR A 280 42.92 25.56 36.76
N ARG A 281 43.29 24.27 36.68
CA ARG A 281 43.62 23.45 37.87
C ARG A 281 44.87 23.97 38.59
N GLU A 282 45.89 24.42 37.86
CA GLU A 282 47.08 25.05 38.45
C GLU A 282 46.69 26.32 39.23
N LEU A 283 45.93 27.22 38.60
CA LEU A 283 45.45 28.45 39.23
C LEU A 283 44.55 28.16 40.42
N GLN A 284 43.66 27.18 40.33
CA GLN A 284 42.82 26.74 41.45
C GLN A 284 43.68 26.36 42.66
N LYS A 285 44.70 25.50 42.47
CA LYS A 285 45.61 25.10 43.56
C LYS A 285 46.35 26.28 44.18
N LEU A 286 46.79 27.24 43.36
CA LEU A 286 47.46 28.44 43.84
C LEU A 286 46.52 29.31 44.69
N ILE A 287 45.28 29.49 44.25
CA ILE A 287 44.27 30.26 44.99
C ILE A 287 43.88 29.54 46.30
N GLU A 288 43.65 28.23 46.27
CA GLU A 288 43.38 27.42 47.46
C GLU A 288 44.52 27.53 48.49
N ALA A 289 45.77 27.45 48.04
CA ALA A 289 46.94 27.60 48.89
C ALA A 289 47.05 29.01 49.49
N ASP A 290 46.78 30.05 48.71
CA ASP A 290 46.84 31.44 49.19
C ASP A 290 45.70 31.79 50.15
N ILE A 291 44.49 31.24 49.93
CA ILE A 291 43.38 31.37 50.89
C ILE A 291 43.72 30.59 52.17
N SER A 292 44.23 29.35 52.05
CA SER A 292 44.59 28.53 53.22
C SER A 292 45.62 29.23 54.13
N LYS A 293 46.63 29.88 53.54
CA LYS A 293 47.60 30.71 54.28
C LYS A 293 46.92 31.86 55.06
N ARG A 294 45.94 32.54 54.45
CA ARG A 294 45.19 33.63 55.11
C ARG A 294 44.26 33.14 56.21
N TYR A 295 43.87 31.87 56.20
CA TYR A 295 42.97 31.25 57.19
C TYR A 295 43.69 30.18 58.03
N HIS A 296 44.88 30.49 58.54
CA HIS A 296 45.60 29.69 59.54
C HIS A 296 45.81 28.21 59.13
N ASN A 297 46.13 27.98 57.84
CA ASN A 297 46.38 26.65 57.27
C ASN A 297 45.20 25.67 57.35
N ARG A 298 43.96 26.18 57.40
CA ARG A 298 42.78 25.32 57.21
C ARG A 298 42.67 24.88 55.74
N PRO A 299 42.28 23.62 55.46
CA PRO A 299 42.10 23.15 54.09
C PRO A 299 40.92 23.88 53.43
N VAL A 300 41.11 24.40 52.21
CA VAL A 300 40.10 25.09 51.41
C VAL A 300 40.08 24.47 50.03
N ASN A 301 38.89 24.05 49.58
CA ASN A 301 38.68 23.48 48.25
C ASN A 301 37.69 24.38 47.49
N LEU A 302 38.10 24.90 46.33
CA LEU A 302 37.24 25.67 45.43
C LEU A 302 36.41 24.68 44.60
N MET A 303 35.10 24.69 44.80
CA MET A 303 34.16 23.89 44.02
C MET A 303 33.51 24.78 42.96
N GLY A 304 33.79 24.50 41.69
CA GLY A 304 33.16 25.14 40.54
C GLY A 304 32.73 24.11 39.50
N VAL A 305 31.91 24.53 38.53
CA VAL A 305 31.51 23.66 37.42
C VAL A 305 32.70 23.55 36.47
N ASN A 306 33.29 22.35 36.37
CA ASN A 306 34.31 22.07 35.37
C ASN A 306 33.64 22.04 33.98
N ILE A 307 34.29 22.67 33.00
CA ILE A 307 33.95 22.56 31.57
C ILE A 307 34.51 21.23 31.04
#